data_AF-A0A969F0N9-F1
#
_entry.id   AF-A0A969F0N9-F1
#
_cell.length_a   1.000
_cell.length_b   1.000
_cell.length_c   1.000
_cell.angle_alpha   90.00
_cell.angle_beta   90.00
_cell.angle_gamma   90.00
#
_symmetry.space_group_name_H-M   'P 1'
#
loop_
_entity.id
_entity.type
_entity.pdbx_description
1 polymer ?
#
loop_
_entity_poly.entity_id
_entity_poly.type
_entity_poly.pdbx_seq_one_letter_code
_entity_poly.pdbx_strand_id
1 'polypeptide(L)'
;METTTGVANPAATTATGPAFVAAGTEFRVDVDVLDAEGALTPNYGRELAAEGIRLASSSLELPIGGRNGSSGTGVLPNDTAFTTTATPGRFANNTVAFDEVGIVRLAASVADGDYLGSGPLSGPASGNVGRFRVATFDLVAGATVTPACATFTYMAQPALGVDYVIEARNALAGRVWNYDTTLLGGGAVAAIAPVAENADAGVDLGARLSGSVGNWVLGRVSVNTGAATFARGLGADGPFDGLQFGMRVDDPIDSITLSARDMLASASGDCVTAGTCDAVRIGLPTIVRYGRLMVKGALGPETQDLAVPLEAQYFDGSLFRPNTLDNCTPYAMPQVSLGGYLGNLAAGETTLIGPLASGTLVGGASSATQPLLLSAPDIPNDGSVDVTFDAPTFLEYDWNGTGNVDPLGKAQFGRYRGHDRIIFWRER
;
A
#
# COMPACT_ATOMS: atom_id res chain seq x y z
N MET A 1 -11.86 31.87 23.12
CA MET A 1 -10.83 30.85 22.85
C MET A 1 -10.17 31.19 21.54
N GLU A 2 -8.85 31.25 21.53
CA GLU A 2 -8.03 31.59 20.37
C GLU A 2 -6.68 30.90 20.51
N THR A 3 -5.87 30.81 19.46
CA THR A 3 -4.49 30.34 19.58
C THR A 3 -3.60 31.43 20.19
N THR A 4 -2.40 31.07 20.64
CA THR A 4 -1.37 32.04 21.03
C THR A 4 -0.95 32.97 19.88
N THR A 5 -1.25 32.58 18.64
CA THR A 5 -1.05 33.36 17.41
C THR A 5 -2.29 34.13 16.94
N GLY A 6 -3.39 34.13 17.71
CA GLY A 6 -4.59 34.94 17.45
C GLY A 6 -5.60 34.32 16.47
N VAL A 7 -5.52 33.03 16.18
CA VAL A 7 -6.56 32.33 15.39
C VAL A 7 -7.76 32.09 16.29
N ALA A 8 -8.92 32.61 15.92
CA ALA A 8 -10.16 32.40 16.68
C ALA A 8 -10.72 30.98 16.47
N ASN A 9 -11.34 30.41 17.51
CA ASN A 9 -12.06 29.15 17.39
C ASN A 9 -13.20 29.27 16.34
N PRO A 10 -13.21 28.44 15.28
CA PRO A 10 -14.22 28.53 14.23
C PRO A 10 -15.58 27.95 14.64
N ALA A 11 -15.66 27.29 15.80
CA ALA A 11 -16.87 26.63 16.29
C ALA A 11 -17.45 25.65 15.26
N ALA A 12 -16.58 24.84 14.66
CA ALA A 12 -16.97 23.90 13.60
C ALA A 12 -18.07 22.94 14.08
N THR A 13 -18.96 22.56 13.16
CA THR A 13 -20.10 21.66 13.42
C THR A 13 -20.06 20.40 12.58
N THR A 14 -19.06 20.27 11.69
CA THR A 14 -18.90 19.12 10.79
C THR A 14 -17.46 18.64 10.75
N ALA A 15 -17.26 17.36 10.41
CA ALA A 15 -15.93 16.77 10.28
C ALA A 15 -15.10 17.41 9.15
N THR A 16 -15.75 18.06 8.18
CA THR A 16 -15.11 18.76 7.04
C THR A 16 -15.09 20.28 7.17
N GLY A 17 -15.56 20.83 8.29
CA GLY A 17 -15.61 22.28 8.55
C GLY A 17 -14.22 22.92 8.71
N PRO A 18 -14.14 24.23 8.96
CA PRO A 18 -12.87 24.90 9.16
C PRO A 18 -12.09 24.31 10.33
N ALA A 19 -10.80 24.03 10.11
CA ALA A 19 -9.92 23.58 11.18
C ALA A 19 -9.59 24.74 12.12
N PHE A 20 -9.54 24.45 13.42
CA PHE A 20 -9.03 25.37 14.43
C PHE A 20 -7.50 25.30 14.47
N VAL A 21 -6.96 24.17 14.92
CA VAL A 21 -5.52 23.87 14.99
C VAL A 21 -5.28 22.37 14.81
N ALA A 22 -4.03 21.97 14.64
CA ALA A 22 -3.68 20.57 14.78
C ALA A 22 -3.93 20.10 16.22
N ALA A 23 -4.34 18.84 16.39
CA ALA A 23 -4.42 18.21 17.70
C ALA A 23 -3.07 18.31 18.41
N GLY A 24 -3.08 18.46 19.73
CA GLY A 24 -1.89 18.63 20.56
C GLY A 24 -1.25 20.02 20.48
N THR A 25 -1.72 20.93 19.60
CA THR A 25 -1.29 22.33 19.62
C THR A 25 -1.95 23.08 20.77
N GLU A 26 -1.17 23.88 21.49
CA GLU A 26 -1.66 24.71 22.59
C GLU A 26 -2.56 25.86 22.09
N PHE A 27 -3.62 26.15 22.85
CA PHE A 27 -4.52 27.26 22.62
C PHE A 27 -4.89 27.97 23.93
N ARG A 28 -5.33 29.21 23.80
CA ARG A 28 -5.74 30.10 24.88
C ARG A 28 -7.22 29.91 25.22
N VAL A 29 -7.47 29.68 26.51
CA VAL A 29 -8.80 29.64 27.11
C VAL A 29 -8.91 30.73 28.16
N ASP A 30 -9.96 31.52 28.06
CA ASP A 30 -10.37 32.45 29.10
C ASP A 30 -11.58 31.89 29.84
N VAL A 31 -11.55 31.98 31.17
CA VAL A 31 -12.65 31.60 32.05
C VAL A 31 -13.05 32.80 32.89
N ASP A 32 -14.31 33.18 32.76
CA ASP A 32 -14.95 34.18 33.62
C ASP A 32 -15.61 33.47 34.80
N VAL A 33 -15.25 33.88 36.02
CA VAL A 33 -15.94 33.46 37.23
C VAL A 33 -17.02 34.49 37.52
N LEU A 34 -18.27 34.04 37.57
CA LEU A 34 -19.45 34.89 37.67
C LEU A 34 -20.21 34.63 38.98
N ASP A 35 -20.81 35.67 39.54
CA ASP A 35 -21.82 35.54 40.59
C ASP A 35 -23.19 35.13 40.02
N ALA A 36 -24.19 35.01 40.90
CA ALA A 36 -25.55 34.61 40.53
C ALA A 36 -26.26 35.63 39.61
N GLU A 37 -25.84 36.90 39.68
CA GLU A 37 -26.33 37.99 38.84
C GLU A 37 -25.57 38.11 37.50
N GLY A 38 -24.53 37.30 37.29
CA GLY A 38 -23.73 37.26 36.07
C GLY A 38 -22.60 38.30 36.01
N ALA A 39 -22.25 38.93 37.12
CA ALA A 39 -21.10 39.83 37.22
C ALA A 39 -19.82 39.05 37.58
N LEU A 40 -18.67 39.54 37.13
CA LEU A 40 -17.37 38.94 37.49
C LEU A 40 -17.18 38.96 39.01
N THR A 41 -16.51 37.94 39.55
CA THR A 41 -16.17 37.82 40.97
C THR A 41 -14.66 38.06 41.22
N PRO A 42 -14.22 39.33 41.43
CA PRO A 42 -12.80 39.68 41.64
C PRO A 42 -12.12 39.02 42.84
N ASN A 43 -12.91 38.48 43.77
CA ASN A 43 -12.45 37.82 44.98
C ASN A 43 -12.13 36.33 44.79
N TYR A 44 -12.60 35.69 43.71
CA TYR A 44 -12.29 34.30 43.43
C TYR A 44 -10.78 34.09 43.25
N GLY A 45 -10.21 33.07 43.89
CA GLY A 45 -8.77 32.79 43.90
C GLY A 45 -7.96 33.74 44.78
N ARG A 46 -8.62 34.56 45.62
CA ARG A 46 -8.01 35.45 46.62
C ARG A 46 -8.45 35.13 48.06
N GLU A 47 -9.02 33.96 48.26
CA GLU A 47 -9.42 33.45 49.57
C GLU A 47 -8.19 33.04 50.38
N LEU A 48 -8.38 32.71 51.67
CA LEU A 48 -7.26 32.31 52.54
C LEU A 48 -6.57 31.04 52.04
N ALA A 49 -7.37 30.06 51.60
CA ALA A 49 -6.94 28.99 50.73
C ALA A 49 -7.44 29.33 49.33
N ALA A 50 -6.53 29.76 48.46
CA ALA A 50 -6.91 30.27 47.14
C ALA A 50 -7.50 29.15 46.28
N GLU A 51 -8.69 29.42 45.73
CA GLU A 51 -9.36 28.51 44.81
C GLU A 51 -8.76 28.59 43.41
N GLY A 52 -8.75 27.45 42.70
CA GLY A 52 -8.21 27.34 41.35
C GLY A 52 -9.26 26.88 40.34
N ILE A 53 -8.95 27.01 39.05
CA ILE A 53 -9.80 26.51 37.96
C ILE A 53 -9.22 25.22 37.41
N ARG A 54 -10.07 24.23 37.16
CA ARG A 54 -9.77 23.07 36.32
C ARG A 54 -10.63 23.12 35.06
N LEU A 55 -10.04 22.81 33.92
CA LEU A 55 -10.73 22.73 32.64
C LEU A 55 -10.70 21.30 32.09
N ALA A 56 -11.84 20.75 31.73
CA ALA A 56 -11.91 19.46 31.05
C ALA A 56 -12.64 19.59 29.71
N SER A 57 -12.36 18.66 28.80
CA SER A 57 -13.26 18.41 27.69
C SER A 57 -14.48 17.66 28.22
N SER A 58 -15.61 18.36 28.36
CA SER A 58 -16.84 17.79 28.89
C SER A 58 -17.48 16.78 27.95
N SER A 59 -17.33 16.96 26.65
CA SER A 59 -17.89 16.07 25.63
C SER A 59 -17.08 16.12 24.34
N LEU A 60 -17.03 14.96 23.66
CA LEU A 60 -16.68 14.88 22.25
C LEU A 60 -17.97 15.03 21.43
N GLU A 61 -18.05 16.05 20.60
CA GLU A 61 -19.18 16.30 19.71
C GLU A 61 -19.01 15.55 18.38
N LEU A 62 -17.79 15.57 17.82
CA LEU A 62 -17.43 14.81 16.62
C LEU A 62 -15.99 14.29 16.69
N PRO A 63 -15.70 13.09 16.15
CA PRO A 63 -16.68 12.14 15.60
C PRO A 63 -17.50 11.46 16.72
N ILE A 64 -18.79 11.19 16.46
CA ILE A 64 -19.65 10.46 17.40
C ILE A 64 -19.10 9.04 17.59
N GLY A 65 -19.03 8.57 18.84
CA GLY A 65 -18.46 7.27 19.16
C GLY A 65 -16.92 7.23 19.21
N GLY A 66 -16.27 8.37 18.94
CA GLY A 66 -14.83 8.53 19.14
C GLY A 66 -14.44 8.70 20.62
N ARG A 67 -13.14 8.82 20.86
CA ARG A 67 -12.54 9.06 22.17
C ARG A 67 -12.48 10.54 22.48
N ASN A 68 -12.90 10.92 23.68
CA ASN A 68 -12.73 12.28 24.17
C ASN A 68 -11.29 12.49 24.68
N GLY A 69 -10.39 12.90 23.78
CA GLY A 69 -8.95 12.93 24.01
C GLY A 69 -8.32 11.55 23.83
N SER A 70 -6.99 11.47 23.76
CA SER A 70 -6.29 10.20 23.48
C SER A 70 -6.53 9.14 24.55
N SER A 71 -6.72 9.56 25.81
CA SER A 71 -7.08 8.71 26.96
C SER A 71 -8.55 8.30 26.98
N GLY A 72 -9.42 8.97 26.22
CA GLY A 72 -10.87 8.79 26.26
C GLY A 72 -11.56 9.37 27.50
N THR A 73 -10.84 10.10 28.35
CA THR A 73 -11.36 10.62 29.64
C THR A 73 -11.66 12.12 29.65
N GLY A 74 -11.41 12.84 28.56
CA GLY A 74 -11.61 14.29 28.48
C GLY A 74 -10.63 15.12 29.30
N VAL A 75 -9.58 14.50 29.84
CA VAL A 75 -8.52 15.20 30.58
C VAL A 75 -7.64 15.97 29.59
N LEU A 76 -7.36 17.23 29.91
CA LEU A 76 -6.52 18.11 29.10
C LEU A 76 -5.14 18.29 29.76
N PRO A 77 -4.04 18.37 28.99
CA PRO A 77 -2.77 18.84 29.51
C PRO A 77 -2.90 20.26 30.09
N ASN A 78 -2.21 20.50 31.20
CA ASN A 78 -2.18 21.78 31.91
C ASN A 78 -3.58 22.30 32.29
N ASP A 79 -4.54 21.42 32.56
CA ASP A 79 -5.95 21.74 32.86
C ASP A 79 -6.17 22.70 34.03
N THR A 80 -5.16 22.91 34.88
CA THR A 80 -5.22 23.79 36.07
C THR A 80 -4.32 25.01 36.00
N ALA A 81 -3.59 25.22 34.90
CA ALA A 81 -2.59 26.29 34.75
C ALA A 81 -3.19 27.68 34.42
N PHE A 82 -4.25 28.07 35.13
CA PHE A 82 -4.93 29.34 34.95
C PHE A 82 -4.25 30.46 35.77
N THR A 83 -4.11 31.63 35.15
CA THR A 83 -3.54 32.83 35.76
C THR A 83 -4.52 33.99 35.69
N THR A 84 -4.42 34.93 36.63
CA THR A 84 -5.27 36.13 36.62
C THR A 84 -4.95 37.01 35.42
N THR A 85 -5.97 37.64 34.86
CA THR A 85 -5.80 38.63 33.79
C THR A 85 -5.86 40.06 34.32
N ALA A 86 -5.69 41.05 33.45
CA ALA A 86 -5.90 42.46 33.78
C ALA A 86 -7.35 42.76 34.21
N THR A 87 -8.31 41.89 33.86
CA THR A 87 -9.71 41.98 34.27
C THR A 87 -9.94 41.11 35.52
N PRO A 88 -10.20 41.68 36.70
CA PRO A 88 -10.45 40.89 37.90
C PRO A 88 -11.65 39.95 37.75
N GLY A 89 -11.54 38.71 38.22
CA GLY A 89 -12.54 37.65 38.05
C GLY A 89 -12.44 36.88 36.72
N ARG A 90 -11.53 37.28 35.82
CA ARG A 90 -11.19 36.54 34.59
C ARG A 90 -9.80 35.92 34.70
N PHE A 91 -9.72 34.65 34.29
CA PHE A 91 -8.51 33.86 34.27
C PHE A 91 -8.19 33.38 32.86
N ALA A 92 -6.91 33.23 32.54
CA ALA A 92 -6.44 32.74 31.25
C ALA A 92 -5.46 31.58 31.42
N ASN A 93 -5.54 30.61 30.51
CA ASN A 93 -4.54 29.56 30.33
C ASN A 93 -4.17 29.49 28.85
N ASN A 94 -2.88 29.63 28.54
CA ASN A 94 -2.35 29.65 27.17
C ASN A 94 -1.76 28.30 26.73
N THR A 95 -1.79 27.30 27.60
CA THR A 95 -1.09 26.01 27.46
C THR A 95 -2.05 24.82 27.42
N VAL A 96 -3.34 25.09 27.21
CA VAL A 96 -4.37 24.04 27.05
C VAL A 96 -4.17 23.39 25.69
N ALA A 97 -4.19 22.07 25.64
CA ALA A 97 -4.16 21.31 24.38
C ALA A 97 -5.25 20.24 24.38
N PHE A 98 -5.73 19.87 23.19
CA PHE A 98 -6.56 18.68 22.99
C PHE A 98 -5.82 17.76 22.03
N ASP A 99 -5.44 16.57 22.49
CA ASP A 99 -4.42 15.72 21.87
C ASP A 99 -4.99 14.71 20.86
N GLU A 100 -6.25 14.86 20.47
CA GLU A 100 -6.98 13.96 19.58
C GLU A 100 -7.69 14.77 18.48
N VAL A 101 -8.03 14.15 17.34
CA VAL A 101 -8.84 14.82 16.32
C VAL A 101 -10.31 14.86 16.74
N GLY A 102 -10.98 15.98 16.43
CA GLY A 102 -12.40 16.12 16.70
C GLY A 102 -12.86 17.54 17.00
N ILE A 103 -14.10 17.63 17.45
CA ILE A 103 -14.75 18.84 17.97
C ILE A 103 -15.24 18.49 19.37
N VAL A 104 -14.97 19.34 20.34
CA VAL A 104 -15.30 19.11 21.75
C VAL A 104 -16.07 20.28 22.34
N ARG A 105 -16.62 20.08 23.53
CA ARG A 105 -17.01 21.18 24.43
C ARG A 105 -16.15 21.13 25.68
N LEU A 106 -15.87 22.30 26.24
CA LEU A 106 -15.06 22.45 27.43
C LEU A 106 -15.95 22.89 28.59
N ALA A 107 -15.66 22.41 29.80
CA ALA A 107 -16.30 22.90 31.02
C ALA A 107 -15.23 23.20 32.07
N ALA A 108 -15.41 24.32 32.77
CA ALA A 108 -14.57 24.70 33.89
C ALA A 108 -15.20 24.26 35.21
N SER A 109 -14.39 23.90 36.19
CA SER A 109 -14.80 23.61 37.55
C SER A 109 -13.79 24.20 38.55
N VAL A 110 -14.15 24.19 39.83
CA VAL A 110 -13.17 24.44 40.89
C VAL A 110 -12.14 23.31 40.92
N ALA A 111 -10.87 23.66 41.09
CA ALA A 111 -9.75 22.79 40.74
C ALA A 111 -9.60 21.56 41.63
N ASP A 112 -9.93 21.70 42.91
CA ASP A 112 -9.94 20.64 43.91
C ASP A 112 -11.32 19.99 44.09
N GLY A 113 -12.34 20.53 43.41
CA GLY A 113 -13.71 20.02 43.44
C GLY A 113 -14.52 20.44 44.67
N ASP A 114 -14.06 21.42 45.46
CA ASP A 114 -14.79 21.91 46.63
C ASP A 114 -14.62 23.41 46.83
N TYR A 115 -15.64 24.20 46.50
CA TYR A 115 -15.58 25.65 46.70
C TYR A 115 -15.87 26.01 48.16
N LEU A 116 -14.83 26.35 48.92
CA LEU A 116 -14.94 26.82 50.32
C LEU A 116 -15.75 25.87 51.24
N GLY A 117 -15.70 24.56 51.01
CA GLY A 117 -16.44 23.56 51.79
C GLY A 117 -17.91 23.40 51.39
N SER A 118 -18.35 24.03 50.30
CA SER A 118 -19.72 23.96 49.79
C SER A 118 -19.93 22.83 48.77
N GLY A 119 -18.88 22.10 48.41
CA GLY A 119 -18.88 21.04 47.42
C GLY A 119 -18.51 21.53 46.01
N PRO A 120 -18.67 20.65 44.99
CA PRO A 120 -18.21 20.93 43.64
C PRO A 120 -19.04 22.02 42.97
N LEU A 121 -18.34 23.00 42.40
CA LEU A 121 -18.91 24.01 41.53
C LEU A 121 -18.37 23.83 40.11
N SER A 122 -19.28 23.70 39.14
CA SER A 122 -18.96 23.53 37.72
C SER A 122 -19.71 24.57 36.89
N GLY A 123 -19.01 25.14 35.92
CA GLY A 123 -19.57 26.03 34.92
C GLY A 123 -20.30 25.28 33.81
N PRO A 124 -21.08 25.99 32.98
CA PRO A 124 -21.72 25.40 31.82
C PRO A 124 -20.68 24.93 30.79
N ALA A 125 -21.06 23.94 29.98
CA ALA A 125 -20.26 23.56 28.82
C ALA A 125 -20.22 24.72 27.81
N SER A 126 -19.06 24.91 27.19
CA SER A 126 -18.87 25.88 26.12
C SER A 126 -19.69 25.50 24.87
N GLY A 127 -19.69 26.40 23.87
CA GLY A 127 -19.97 25.99 22.49
C GLY A 127 -18.88 25.05 21.94
N ASN A 128 -19.03 24.67 20.68
CA ASN A 128 -18.07 23.81 20.00
C ASN A 128 -16.67 24.43 19.96
N VAL A 129 -15.65 23.62 20.24
CA VAL A 129 -14.22 23.95 20.17
C VAL A 129 -13.55 22.98 19.21
N GLY A 130 -12.84 23.51 18.22
CA GLY A 130 -12.29 22.74 17.11
C GLY A 130 -12.85 23.22 15.78
N ARG A 131 -12.56 22.55 14.66
CA ARG A 131 -12.05 21.17 14.56
C ARG A 131 -10.54 21.06 14.85
N PHE A 132 -10.17 20.16 15.74
CA PHE A 132 -8.79 19.69 15.90
C PHE A 132 -8.48 18.67 14.80
N ARG A 133 -7.43 18.91 14.01
CA ARG A 133 -7.04 18.09 12.85
C ARG A 133 -5.76 17.30 13.08
N VAL A 134 -5.45 16.38 12.17
CA VAL A 134 -4.14 15.73 12.12
C VAL A 134 -3.04 16.78 12.01
N ALA A 135 -1.87 16.54 12.60
CA ALA A 135 -0.70 17.39 12.42
C ALA A 135 0.17 16.87 11.27
N THR A 136 0.47 15.57 11.29
CA THR A 136 1.32 14.90 10.31
C THR A 136 0.78 13.50 9.98
N PHE A 137 1.09 13.04 8.78
CA PHE A 137 1.05 11.62 8.44
C PHE A 137 2.48 11.11 8.37
N ASP A 138 2.77 9.98 9.00
CA ASP A 138 4.13 9.45 9.09
C ASP A 138 4.15 7.99 8.67
N LEU A 139 5.04 7.64 7.74
CA LEU A 139 5.35 6.24 7.43
C LEU A 139 6.18 5.66 8.58
N VAL A 140 5.68 4.59 9.18
CA VAL A 140 6.43 3.85 10.22
C VAL A 140 7.56 3.07 9.55
N ALA A 141 8.73 3.09 10.18
CA ALA A 141 9.89 2.33 9.70
C ALA A 141 9.58 0.83 9.56
N GLY A 142 10.19 0.20 8.55
CA GLY A 142 10.04 -1.24 8.30
C GLY A 142 9.12 -1.61 7.14
N ALA A 143 8.75 -0.66 6.27
CA ALA A 143 8.00 -0.98 5.06
C ALA A 143 8.81 -1.90 4.13
N THR A 144 8.17 -2.91 3.53
CA THR A 144 8.81 -3.88 2.63
C THR A 144 7.99 -4.13 1.37
N VAL A 145 8.72 -4.49 0.30
CA VAL A 145 8.16 -5.04 -0.93
C VAL A 145 8.90 -6.34 -1.21
N THR A 146 8.16 -7.45 -1.30
CA THR A 146 8.73 -8.79 -1.47
C THR A 146 8.34 -9.36 -2.83
N PRO A 147 9.31 -9.71 -3.71
CA PRO A 147 8.99 -10.31 -4.99
C PRO A 147 8.33 -11.69 -4.87
N ALA A 148 7.45 -12.03 -5.80
CA ALA A 148 6.72 -13.30 -5.80
C ALA A 148 7.64 -14.51 -6.10
N CYS A 149 8.73 -14.29 -6.84
CA CYS A 149 9.68 -15.31 -7.28
C CYS A 149 11.09 -14.98 -6.82
N ALA A 150 11.31 -14.98 -5.50
CA ALA A 150 12.57 -14.66 -4.81
C ALA A 150 13.11 -13.25 -5.11
N THR A 151 13.60 -12.99 -6.32
CA THR A 151 14.24 -11.73 -6.72
C THR A 151 13.42 -10.91 -7.71
N PHE A 152 12.34 -11.45 -8.27
CA PHE A 152 11.49 -10.74 -9.24
C PHE A 152 10.02 -11.15 -9.13
N THR A 153 9.15 -10.39 -9.78
CA THR A 153 7.72 -10.71 -9.96
C THR A 153 7.34 -10.53 -11.43
N TYR A 154 6.54 -11.41 -12.00
CA TYR A 154 5.92 -11.14 -13.31
C TYR A 154 4.75 -10.16 -13.17
N MET A 155 4.53 -9.33 -14.19
CA MET A 155 3.35 -8.47 -14.23
C MET A 155 2.07 -9.32 -14.24
N ALA A 156 1.09 -8.91 -13.44
CA ALA A 156 -0.15 -9.59 -13.09
C ALA A 156 0.03 -10.87 -12.25
N GLN A 157 1.25 -11.24 -11.86
CA GLN A 157 1.46 -12.35 -10.93
C GLN A 157 0.96 -11.97 -9.54
N PRO A 158 0.13 -12.82 -8.90
CA PRO A 158 -0.20 -12.67 -7.48
C PRO A 158 1.05 -12.87 -6.61
N ALA A 159 0.94 -12.60 -5.31
CA ALA A 159 2.05 -12.76 -4.38
C ALA A 159 3.20 -11.76 -4.50
N LEU A 160 2.97 -10.58 -5.10
CA LEU A 160 3.78 -9.42 -4.76
C LEU A 160 3.46 -9.05 -3.30
N GLY A 161 4.44 -9.22 -2.41
CA GLY A 161 4.32 -8.86 -1.00
C GLY A 161 4.44 -7.35 -0.83
N VAL A 162 3.51 -6.72 -0.12
CA VAL A 162 3.57 -5.31 0.26
C VAL A 162 3.23 -5.20 1.75
N ASP A 163 4.13 -4.59 2.51
CA ASP A 163 3.95 -4.32 3.94
C ASP A 163 4.32 -2.88 4.24
N TYR A 164 3.40 -2.11 4.83
CA TYR A 164 3.68 -0.79 5.35
C TYR A 164 2.63 -0.35 6.39
N VAL A 165 3.02 0.62 7.22
CA VAL A 165 2.12 1.29 8.16
C VAL A 165 2.28 2.80 8.05
N ILE A 166 1.17 3.52 7.89
CA ILE A 166 1.13 4.98 7.99
C ILE A 166 0.29 5.35 9.22
N GLU A 167 0.77 6.30 10.02
CA GLU A 167 0.04 6.83 11.18
C GLU A 167 -0.38 8.28 10.97
N ALA A 168 -1.58 8.63 11.43
CA ALA A 168 -1.98 10.00 11.66
C ALA A 168 -1.54 10.42 13.06
N ARG A 169 -0.83 11.55 13.18
CA ARG A 169 -0.27 12.01 14.44
C ARG A 169 -0.67 13.45 14.78
N ASN A 170 -0.73 13.74 16.07
CA ASN A 170 -0.90 15.07 16.63
C ASN A 170 0.45 15.83 16.66
N ALA A 171 0.42 17.11 17.04
CA ALA A 171 1.60 17.98 17.11
C ALA A 171 2.64 17.54 18.15
N LEU A 172 2.28 16.60 19.03
CA LEU A 172 3.15 15.99 20.04
C LEU A 172 3.68 14.61 19.58
N ALA A 173 3.54 14.29 18.28
CA ALA A 173 3.88 13.00 17.67
C ALA A 173 3.13 11.78 18.26
N GLY A 174 2.05 11.99 19.01
CA GLY A 174 1.14 10.94 19.45
C GLY A 174 0.14 10.58 18.36
N ARG A 175 -0.22 9.30 18.25
CA ARG A 175 -1.26 8.85 17.30
C ARG A 175 -2.63 9.42 17.68
N VAL A 176 -3.38 9.88 16.68
CA VAL A 176 -4.77 10.33 16.81
C VAL A 176 -5.75 9.22 16.43
N TRP A 177 -6.42 8.64 17.42
CA TRP A 177 -7.25 7.45 17.30
C TRP A 177 -8.59 7.71 16.62
N ASN A 178 -9.11 8.93 16.70
CA ASN A 178 -10.40 9.27 16.09
C ASN A 178 -10.28 9.46 14.57
N TYR A 179 -9.05 9.48 14.02
CA TYR A 179 -8.82 9.51 12.59
C TYR A 179 -9.05 8.12 11.99
N ASP A 180 -10.31 7.83 11.71
CA ASP A 180 -10.82 6.51 11.34
C ASP A 180 -11.89 6.65 10.24
N THR A 181 -11.78 5.83 9.19
CA THR A 181 -12.66 5.88 8.02
C THR A 181 -14.12 5.59 8.39
N THR A 182 -14.38 4.72 9.37
CA THR A 182 -15.74 4.37 9.79
C THR A 182 -16.37 5.43 10.67
N LEU A 183 -15.56 6.13 11.49
CA LEU A 183 -16.02 7.20 12.38
C LEU A 183 -16.25 8.53 11.63
N LEU A 184 -15.36 8.89 10.72
CA LEU A 184 -15.38 10.18 10.03
C LEU A 184 -16.01 10.10 8.63
N GLY A 185 -15.99 8.92 8.01
CA GLY A 185 -16.37 8.71 6.61
C GLY A 185 -15.19 8.90 5.65
N GLY A 186 -15.20 8.17 4.53
CA GLY A 186 -14.09 8.16 3.57
C GLY A 186 -13.78 9.52 2.93
N GLY A 187 -14.76 10.43 2.84
CA GLY A 187 -14.54 11.79 2.34
C GLY A 187 -13.96 12.77 3.37
N ALA A 188 -13.81 12.35 4.63
CA ALA A 188 -13.28 13.17 5.72
C ALA A 188 -11.92 12.69 6.25
N VAL A 189 -11.36 11.66 5.63
CA VAL A 189 -10.00 11.17 5.89
C VAL A 189 -9.19 11.20 4.61
N ALA A 190 -7.87 11.26 4.73
CA ALA A 190 -6.97 11.30 3.60
C ALA A 190 -6.95 9.96 2.86
N ALA A 191 -6.85 10.01 1.54
CA ALA A 191 -6.69 8.83 0.72
C ALA A 191 -5.21 8.40 0.69
N ILE A 192 -4.95 7.10 0.73
CA ILE A 192 -3.63 6.53 0.48
C ILE A 192 -3.57 6.10 -0.98
N ALA A 193 -2.55 6.54 -1.70
CA ALA A 193 -2.37 6.19 -3.10
C ALA A 193 -0.95 5.66 -3.37
N PRO A 194 -0.82 4.57 -4.14
CA PRO A 194 0.48 4.08 -4.57
C PRO A 194 1.06 4.99 -5.65
N VAL A 195 2.37 5.20 -5.59
CA VAL A 195 3.19 5.70 -6.68
C VAL A 195 4.23 4.65 -7.04
N ALA A 196 4.68 4.63 -8.28
CA ALA A 196 5.78 3.76 -8.69
C ALA A 196 6.54 4.35 -9.86
N GLU A 197 7.84 4.20 -9.90
CA GLU A 197 8.63 4.55 -11.08
C GLU A 197 9.82 3.61 -11.22
N ASN A 198 10.27 3.42 -12.46
CA ASN A 198 11.47 2.62 -12.73
C ASN A 198 12.66 3.54 -12.92
N ALA A 199 13.65 3.45 -12.03
CA ALA A 199 14.93 4.14 -12.16
C ALA A 199 14.83 5.66 -12.42
N ASP A 200 13.96 6.37 -11.68
CA ASP A 200 13.81 7.84 -11.76
C ASP A 200 13.43 8.35 -13.17
N ALA A 201 12.63 7.56 -13.89
CA ALA A 201 12.21 7.88 -15.25
C ALA A 201 11.17 9.02 -15.32
N GLY A 202 10.56 9.42 -14.20
CA GLY A 202 9.52 10.45 -14.18
C GLY A 202 8.21 10.03 -14.87
N VAL A 203 7.91 8.72 -14.87
CA VAL A 203 6.64 8.17 -15.36
C VAL A 203 6.00 7.39 -14.23
N ASP A 204 4.91 7.92 -13.67
CA ASP A 204 4.21 7.26 -12.57
C ASP A 204 3.43 6.03 -13.06
N LEU A 205 3.87 4.87 -12.59
CA LEU A 205 3.31 3.55 -12.81
C LEU A 205 2.46 3.07 -11.62
N GLY A 206 2.26 3.90 -10.59
CA GLY A 206 1.59 3.55 -9.35
C GLY A 206 0.19 2.99 -9.53
N ALA A 207 -0.55 3.47 -10.54
CA ALA A 207 -1.88 2.97 -10.89
C ALA A 207 -1.91 1.48 -11.29
N ARG A 208 -0.76 0.88 -11.60
CA ARG A 208 -0.63 -0.55 -11.92
C ARG A 208 -0.50 -1.41 -10.67
N LEU A 209 -0.15 -0.83 -9.52
CA LEU A 209 -0.12 -1.56 -8.26
C LEU A 209 -1.54 -1.69 -7.69
N SER A 210 -1.98 -2.92 -7.46
CA SER A 210 -3.31 -3.20 -6.89
C SER A 210 -3.20 -4.01 -5.60
N GLY A 211 -4.24 -3.93 -4.76
CA GLY A 211 -4.30 -4.65 -3.48
C GLY A 211 -3.40 -4.10 -2.38
N SER A 212 -2.80 -2.92 -2.60
CA SER A 212 -1.78 -2.30 -1.74
C SER A 212 -2.29 -1.09 -0.95
N VAL A 213 -3.60 -0.81 -0.93
CA VAL A 213 -4.19 0.34 -0.22
C VAL A 213 -5.11 -0.14 0.90
N GLY A 214 -5.13 0.61 2.00
CA GLY A 214 -5.94 0.31 3.18
C GLY A 214 -6.74 1.52 3.67
N ASN A 215 -7.67 1.26 4.59
CA ASN A 215 -8.47 2.29 5.25
C ASN A 215 -7.83 2.72 6.57
N TRP A 216 -8.18 3.92 7.03
CA TRP A 216 -7.80 4.39 8.35
C TRP A 216 -8.61 3.65 9.41
N VAL A 217 -7.91 2.97 10.30
CA VAL A 217 -8.46 2.32 11.48
C VAL A 217 -7.68 2.80 12.69
N LEU A 218 -8.37 3.47 13.62
CA LEU A 218 -7.76 3.95 14.87
C LEU A 218 -6.47 4.76 14.65
N GLY A 219 -6.47 5.70 13.69
CA GLY A 219 -5.32 6.54 13.37
C GLY A 219 -4.20 5.86 12.59
N ARG A 220 -4.45 4.67 12.01
CA ARG A 220 -3.45 3.94 11.21
C ARG A 220 -4.03 3.40 9.91
N VAL A 221 -3.23 3.40 8.86
CA VAL A 221 -3.36 2.47 7.74
C VAL A 221 -2.29 1.39 7.90
N SER A 222 -2.69 0.13 7.92
CA SER A 222 -1.77 -1.02 8.00
C SER A 222 -2.08 -1.94 6.83
N VAL A 223 -1.12 -2.10 5.93
CA VAL A 223 -1.20 -3.04 4.80
C VAL A 223 -0.13 -4.09 5.02
N ASN A 224 -0.52 -5.35 5.06
CA ASN A 224 0.37 -6.50 5.03
C ASN A 224 -0.31 -7.55 4.14
N THR A 225 0.08 -7.60 2.87
CA THR A 225 -0.56 -8.42 1.86
C THR A 225 0.47 -9.19 1.06
N GLY A 226 0.20 -10.48 0.85
CA GLY A 226 0.88 -11.32 -0.13
C GLY A 226 -0.01 -11.55 -1.36
N ALA A 227 -0.92 -10.63 -1.67
CA ALA A 227 -1.85 -10.76 -2.79
C ALA A 227 -1.82 -9.55 -3.74
N ALA A 228 -0.92 -8.59 -3.52
CA ALA A 228 -0.79 -7.48 -4.45
C ALA A 228 -0.31 -7.99 -5.82
N THR A 229 -0.62 -7.21 -6.85
CA THR A 229 -0.15 -7.44 -8.22
C THR A 229 0.28 -6.13 -8.84
N PHE A 230 1.19 -6.21 -9.80
CA PHE A 230 1.52 -5.09 -10.68
C PHE A 230 1.00 -5.38 -12.08
N ALA A 231 0.00 -4.64 -12.55
CA ALA A 231 -0.73 -4.92 -13.79
C ALA A 231 0.17 -4.87 -15.04
N ARG A 232 -0.22 -5.62 -16.09
CA ARG A 232 0.38 -5.54 -17.43
C ARG A 232 -0.06 -4.26 -18.15
N GLY A 233 0.80 -3.75 -19.03
CA GLY A 233 0.40 -2.78 -20.05
C GLY A 233 -0.40 -3.45 -21.16
N LEU A 234 -0.97 -2.64 -22.07
CA LEU A 234 -1.66 -3.14 -23.27
C LEU A 234 -0.72 -3.90 -24.23
N GLY A 235 0.58 -3.57 -24.21
CA GLY A 235 1.63 -4.29 -24.93
C GLY A 235 2.75 -4.70 -23.97
N ALA A 236 3.69 -5.50 -24.49
CA ALA A 236 4.89 -5.86 -23.75
C ALA A 236 5.72 -4.60 -23.43
N ASP A 237 6.10 -4.45 -22.17
CA ASP A 237 6.82 -3.29 -21.67
C ASP A 237 7.86 -3.67 -20.60
N GLY A 238 8.63 -2.68 -20.17
CA GLY A 238 9.82 -2.89 -19.34
C GLY A 238 11.10 -3.06 -20.16
N PRO A 239 12.16 -3.66 -19.58
CA PRO A 239 12.19 -4.28 -18.26
C PRO A 239 12.16 -3.23 -17.15
N PHE A 240 11.50 -3.56 -16.03
CA PHE A 240 11.56 -2.73 -14.83
C PHE A 240 12.45 -3.40 -13.79
N ASP A 241 13.76 -3.28 -13.97
CA ASP A 241 14.75 -3.91 -13.08
C ASP A 241 15.01 -3.08 -11.80
N GLY A 242 14.53 -1.85 -11.74
CA GLY A 242 14.67 -0.93 -10.61
C GLY A 242 13.36 -0.23 -10.27
N LEU A 243 12.24 -0.97 -10.29
CA LEU A 243 10.92 -0.42 -9.97
C LEU A 243 10.86 -0.09 -8.47
N GLN A 244 10.82 1.19 -8.14
CA GLN A 244 10.63 1.66 -6.78
C GLN A 244 9.14 1.94 -6.57
N PHE A 245 8.58 1.37 -5.50
CA PHE A 245 7.24 1.72 -5.03
C PHE A 245 7.32 2.78 -3.94
N GLY A 246 6.28 3.60 -3.86
CA GLY A 246 6.09 4.57 -2.79
C GLY A 246 4.62 4.76 -2.47
N MET A 247 4.36 5.44 -1.36
CA MET A 247 3.01 5.82 -0.92
C MET A 247 2.93 7.33 -0.78
N ARG A 248 1.82 7.90 -1.27
CA ARG A 248 1.43 9.29 -1.00
C ARG A 248 0.14 9.33 -0.19
N VAL A 249 -0.07 10.46 0.46
CA VAL A 249 -1.29 10.76 1.21
C VAL A 249 -1.93 12.00 0.61
N ASP A 250 -3.17 11.85 0.15
CA ASP A 250 -3.97 12.90 -0.45
C ASP A 250 -5.09 13.30 0.53
N ASP A 251 -4.85 14.34 1.32
CA ASP A 251 -5.83 14.88 2.28
C ASP A 251 -6.80 15.86 1.60
N PRO A 252 -8.10 15.51 1.48
CA PRO A 252 -9.06 16.32 0.74
C PRO A 252 -9.49 17.60 1.47
N ILE A 253 -9.20 17.73 2.76
CA ILE A 253 -9.71 18.84 3.58
C ILE A 253 -8.61 19.79 4.01
N ASP A 254 -7.56 19.27 4.66
CA ASP A 254 -6.54 20.09 5.31
C ASP A 254 -5.25 20.18 4.50
N SER A 255 -5.17 19.49 3.34
CA SER A 255 -4.01 19.45 2.46
C SER A 255 -2.72 19.02 3.19
N ILE A 256 -2.85 18.18 4.21
CA ILE A 256 -1.72 17.59 4.92
C ILE A 256 -1.14 16.48 4.06
N THR A 257 0.18 16.47 3.91
CA THR A 257 0.92 15.47 3.15
C THR A 257 1.74 14.58 4.08
N LEU A 258 2.27 13.49 3.54
CA LEU A 258 3.17 12.60 4.27
C LEU A 258 4.46 13.35 4.67
N SER A 259 4.97 13.11 5.87
CA SER A 259 6.28 13.61 6.31
C SER A 259 7.41 12.86 5.60
N ALA A 260 8.62 13.45 5.62
CA ALA A 260 9.85 12.79 5.16
C ALA A 260 9.81 12.24 3.71
N ARG A 261 9.07 12.93 2.82
CA ARG A 261 8.94 12.59 1.39
C ARG A 261 10.29 12.55 0.70
N ASP A 262 10.50 11.50 -0.09
CA ASP A 262 11.76 11.18 -0.79
C ASP A 262 11.54 10.58 -2.20
N MET A 263 10.33 10.74 -2.74
CA MET A 263 9.95 10.25 -4.07
C MET A 263 9.03 11.22 -4.80
N LEU A 264 9.20 11.31 -6.13
CA LEU A 264 8.31 12.01 -7.06
C LEU A 264 8.24 11.21 -8.37
N ALA A 265 7.31 10.26 -8.44
CA ALA A 265 7.23 9.33 -9.58
C ALA A 265 6.89 9.99 -10.93
N SER A 266 6.40 11.23 -10.91
CA SER A 266 5.91 11.96 -12.09
C SER A 266 6.97 12.85 -12.76
N ALA A 267 8.18 12.94 -12.19
CA ALA A 267 9.26 13.74 -12.77
C ALA A 267 10.62 13.12 -12.44
N SER A 268 11.51 13.10 -13.41
CA SER A 268 12.89 12.65 -13.21
C SER A 268 13.69 13.65 -12.40
N GLY A 269 14.59 13.17 -11.56
CA GLY A 269 15.60 13.95 -10.85
C GLY A 269 15.47 13.85 -9.33
N ASP A 270 16.42 14.48 -8.63
CA ASP A 270 16.44 14.45 -7.18
C ASP A 270 15.39 15.42 -6.57
N CYS A 271 14.19 14.89 -6.32
CA CYS A 271 13.11 15.65 -5.70
C CYS A 271 13.44 16.10 -4.26
N VAL A 272 14.38 15.43 -3.57
CA VAL A 272 14.77 15.80 -2.20
C VAL A 272 15.55 17.09 -2.24
N THR A 273 16.54 17.18 -3.13
CA THR A 273 17.30 18.41 -3.37
C THR A 273 16.40 19.53 -3.92
N ALA A 274 15.44 19.19 -4.78
CA ALA A 274 14.49 20.17 -5.33
C ALA A 274 13.39 20.61 -4.34
N GLY A 275 13.17 19.87 -3.24
CA GLY A 275 12.08 20.12 -2.30
C GLY A 275 10.68 19.86 -2.87
N THR A 276 10.57 18.97 -3.86
CA THR A 276 9.33 18.71 -4.63
C THR A 276 8.74 17.33 -4.40
N CYS A 277 9.33 16.48 -3.57
CA CYS A 277 8.80 15.14 -3.32
C CYS A 277 7.37 15.18 -2.77
N ASP A 278 6.54 14.26 -3.23
CA ASP A 278 5.12 14.13 -2.85
C ASP A 278 4.80 12.78 -2.19
N ALA A 279 5.71 11.81 -2.28
CA ALA A 279 5.55 10.46 -1.75
C ALA A 279 6.78 10.04 -0.91
N VAL A 280 6.60 8.95 -0.17
CA VAL A 280 7.70 8.25 0.54
C VAL A 280 7.88 6.86 -0.06
N ARG A 281 9.13 6.48 -0.34
CA ARG A 281 9.50 5.15 -0.84
C ARG A 281 9.14 4.06 0.17
N ILE A 282 8.65 2.92 -0.32
CA ILE A 282 8.42 1.72 0.49
C ILE A 282 9.27 0.56 -0.04
N GLY A 283 9.91 -0.16 0.88
CA GLY A 283 10.81 -1.26 0.53
C GLY A 283 11.98 -0.82 -0.36
N LEU A 284 12.71 -1.83 -0.86
CA LEU A 284 13.77 -1.63 -1.84
C LEU A 284 13.19 -1.69 -3.26
N PRO A 285 13.87 -1.10 -4.27
CA PRO A 285 13.52 -1.34 -5.67
C PRO A 285 13.48 -2.84 -5.98
N THR A 286 12.53 -3.24 -6.81
CA THR A 286 12.32 -4.64 -7.18
C THR A 286 12.27 -4.82 -8.70
N ILE A 287 12.51 -6.05 -9.14
CA ILE A 287 12.42 -6.44 -10.55
C ILE A 287 10.99 -6.86 -10.86
N VAL A 288 10.37 -6.18 -11.83
CA VAL A 288 9.05 -6.54 -12.37
C VAL A 288 9.15 -6.77 -13.87
N ARG A 289 8.66 -7.93 -14.33
CA ARG A 289 8.86 -8.39 -15.72
C ARG A 289 7.55 -8.65 -16.45
N TYR A 290 7.43 -8.15 -17.67
CA TYR A 290 6.42 -8.64 -18.59
C TYR A 290 6.85 -10.02 -19.08
N GLY A 291 6.21 -11.07 -18.58
CA GLY A 291 6.59 -12.47 -18.85
C GLY A 291 5.78 -13.15 -19.95
N ARG A 292 6.30 -14.27 -20.46
CA ARG A 292 5.51 -15.27 -21.18
C ARG A 292 6.13 -16.64 -21.03
N LEU A 293 5.34 -17.71 -21.12
CA LEU A 293 5.86 -19.05 -21.36
C LEU A 293 5.97 -19.31 -22.87
N MET A 294 6.89 -20.21 -23.24
CA MET A 294 7.08 -20.68 -24.60
C MET A 294 7.32 -22.18 -24.58
N VAL A 295 6.51 -22.93 -25.33
CA VAL A 295 6.78 -24.34 -25.62
C VAL A 295 7.69 -24.39 -26.84
N LYS A 296 8.93 -24.83 -26.67
CA LYS A 296 9.89 -24.92 -27.78
C LYS A 296 9.57 -26.14 -28.64
N GLY A 297 9.78 -25.98 -29.95
CA GLY A 297 9.68 -27.11 -30.87
C GLY A 297 10.68 -28.21 -30.53
N ALA A 298 10.24 -29.46 -30.62
CA ALA A 298 11.04 -30.64 -30.32
C ALA A 298 11.02 -31.60 -31.52
N LEU A 299 12.14 -32.24 -31.81
CA LEU A 299 12.27 -33.21 -32.90
C LEU A 299 13.09 -34.42 -32.47
N GLY A 300 12.65 -35.60 -32.88
CA GLY A 300 13.30 -36.87 -32.59
C GLY A 300 12.85 -38.01 -33.51
N PRO A 301 13.49 -39.19 -33.38
CA PRO A 301 13.04 -40.41 -34.04
C PRO A 301 11.76 -40.95 -33.38
N GLU A 302 11.00 -41.75 -34.11
CA GLU A 302 9.78 -42.43 -33.68
C GLU A 302 10.03 -43.46 -32.57
N THR A 303 11.28 -43.88 -32.39
CA THR A 303 11.70 -44.94 -31.45
C THR A 303 12.25 -44.41 -30.12
N GLN A 304 12.17 -43.09 -29.87
CA GLN A 304 12.64 -42.49 -28.63
C GLN A 304 11.64 -41.49 -28.07
N ASP A 305 11.52 -41.51 -26.74
CA ASP A 305 10.76 -40.50 -26.01
C ASP A 305 11.34 -39.11 -26.29
N LEU A 306 10.45 -38.14 -26.48
CA LEU A 306 10.80 -36.80 -26.93
C LEU A 306 10.57 -35.79 -25.82
N ALA A 307 11.66 -35.22 -25.31
CA ALA A 307 11.59 -34.11 -24.38
C ALA A 307 11.19 -32.82 -25.12
N VAL A 308 10.14 -32.16 -24.63
CA VAL A 308 9.62 -30.89 -25.14
C VAL A 308 10.04 -29.77 -24.18
N PRO A 309 10.98 -28.88 -24.54
CA PRO A 309 11.44 -27.85 -23.62
C PRO A 309 10.38 -26.77 -23.39
N LEU A 310 10.09 -26.48 -22.13
CA LEU A 310 9.33 -25.29 -21.72
C LEU A 310 10.31 -24.19 -21.28
N GLU A 311 10.10 -22.95 -21.73
CA GLU A 311 10.93 -21.80 -21.36
C GLU A 311 10.07 -20.61 -20.94
N ALA A 312 10.39 -20.01 -19.79
CA ALA A 312 9.90 -18.70 -19.41
C ALA A 312 10.78 -17.59 -20.00
N GLN A 313 10.13 -16.61 -20.60
CA GLN A 313 10.77 -15.45 -21.21
C GLN A 313 10.24 -14.16 -20.58
N TYR A 314 11.01 -13.09 -20.69
CA TYR A 314 10.58 -11.73 -20.38
C TYR A 314 10.94 -10.78 -21.52
N PHE A 315 10.20 -9.67 -21.63
CA PHE A 315 10.49 -8.63 -22.60
C PHE A 315 11.65 -7.73 -22.10
N ASP A 316 12.73 -7.65 -22.87
CA ASP A 316 13.93 -6.85 -22.56
C ASP A 316 13.87 -5.41 -23.09
N GLY A 317 12.69 -4.96 -23.52
CA GLY A 317 12.47 -3.65 -24.15
C GLY A 317 12.56 -3.71 -25.68
N SER A 318 13.13 -4.78 -26.24
CA SER A 318 13.22 -5.00 -27.69
C SER A 318 12.65 -6.34 -28.12
N LEU A 319 12.99 -7.42 -27.41
CA LEU A 319 12.53 -8.78 -27.69
C LEU A 319 12.40 -9.61 -26.43
N PHE A 320 11.78 -10.77 -26.58
CA PHE A 320 11.66 -11.73 -25.49
C PHE A 320 12.97 -12.51 -25.32
N ARG A 321 13.48 -12.53 -24.09
CA ARG A 321 14.69 -13.24 -23.68
C ARG A 321 14.37 -14.27 -22.60
N PRO A 322 15.15 -15.37 -22.48
CA PRO A 322 14.98 -16.31 -21.37
C PRO A 322 15.08 -15.61 -20.02
N ASN A 323 14.12 -15.89 -19.13
CA ASN A 323 14.14 -15.39 -17.76
C ASN A 323 14.92 -16.35 -16.86
N THR A 324 16.24 -16.20 -16.83
CA THR A 324 17.14 -17.08 -16.04
C THR A 324 17.00 -16.92 -14.53
N LEU A 325 16.21 -15.96 -14.04
CA LEU A 325 15.90 -15.84 -12.61
C LEU A 325 14.70 -16.69 -12.18
N ASP A 326 13.91 -17.19 -13.13
CA ASP A 326 12.71 -17.97 -12.81
C ASP A 326 13.07 -19.36 -12.27
N ASN A 327 12.83 -19.53 -10.98
CA ASN A 327 13.02 -20.79 -10.26
C ASN A 327 11.74 -21.21 -9.51
N CYS A 328 10.58 -20.64 -9.87
CA CYS A 328 9.34 -20.81 -9.11
C CYS A 328 8.12 -21.15 -9.96
N THR A 329 8.15 -20.90 -11.28
CA THR A 329 7.01 -21.21 -12.15
C THR A 329 6.79 -22.72 -12.20
N PRO A 330 5.62 -23.24 -11.77
CA PRO A 330 5.36 -24.66 -11.77
C PRO A 330 5.06 -25.18 -13.18
N TYR A 331 5.40 -26.44 -13.43
CA TYR A 331 4.93 -27.16 -14.60
C TYR A 331 4.67 -28.63 -14.26
N ALA A 332 3.59 -29.17 -14.83
CA ALA A 332 3.18 -30.55 -14.61
C ALA A 332 2.47 -31.11 -15.83
N MET A 333 2.48 -32.45 -15.96
CA MET A 333 1.83 -33.17 -17.05
C MET A 333 0.34 -32.79 -17.27
N PRO A 334 -0.50 -32.61 -16.23
CA PRO A 334 -1.91 -32.26 -16.44
C PRO A 334 -2.15 -30.90 -17.10
N GLN A 335 -1.14 -30.04 -17.16
CA GLN A 335 -1.22 -28.74 -17.83
C GLN A 335 -1.00 -28.84 -19.34
N VAL A 336 -0.75 -30.03 -19.89
CA VAL A 336 -0.43 -30.17 -21.31
C VAL A 336 -1.54 -30.88 -22.04
N SER A 337 -1.91 -30.33 -23.19
CA SER A 337 -2.82 -30.96 -24.14
C SER A 337 -2.12 -31.20 -25.47
N LEU A 338 -2.47 -32.32 -26.09
CA LEU A 338 -1.96 -32.74 -27.40
C LEU A 338 -3.09 -32.65 -28.43
N GLY A 339 -2.82 -31.98 -29.54
CA GLY A 339 -3.78 -31.78 -30.62
C GLY A 339 -3.09 -31.57 -31.96
N GLY A 340 -3.87 -31.20 -32.99
CA GLY A 340 -3.28 -30.78 -34.27
C GLY A 340 -2.37 -31.83 -34.93
N TYR A 341 -2.70 -33.12 -34.78
CA TYR A 341 -1.93 -34.23 -35.34
C TYR A 341 -1.84 -34.13 -36.87
N LEU A 342 -0.64 -34.24 -37.43
CA LEU A 342 -0.36 -34.17 -38.87
C LEU A 342 0.63 -35.26 -39.28
N GLY A 343 0.56 -35.70 -40.55
CA GLY A 343 1.41 -36.78 -41.08
C GLY A 343 0.78 -38.14 -40.83
N ASN A 344 1.61 -39.14 -40.53
CA ASN A 344 1.22 -40.49 -40.13
C ASN A 344 1.20 -40.66 -38.58
N LEU A 345 1.05 -39.56 -37.84
CA LEU A 345 0.90 -39.56 -36.40
C LEU A 345 -0.57 -39.29 -36.06
N ALA A 346 -1.19 -40.17 -35.28
CA ALA A 346 -2.57 -40.09 -34.84
C ALA A 346 -2.70 -39.96 -33.32
N ALA A 347 -3.89 -39.56 -32.87
CA ALA A 347 -4.18 -39.41 -31.45
C ALA A 347 -4.05 -40.77 -30.72
N GLY A 348 -3.32 -40.76 -29.60
CA GLY A 348 -3.06 -41.95 -28.79
C GLY A 348 -1.79 -42.72 -29.14
N GLU A 349 -1.13 -42.40 -30.27
CA GLU A 349 0.15 -43.02 -30.64
C GLU A 349 1.31 -42.43 -29.82
N THR A 350 1.27 -41.15 -29.49
CA THR A 350 2.14 -40.54 -28.47
C THR A 350 1.31 -39.98 -27.32
N THR A 351 1.85 -40.04 -26.12
CA THR A 351 1.20 -39.57 -24.88
C THR A 351 2.22 -38.87 -24.00
N LEU A 352 1.77 -38.01 -23.09
CA LEU A 352 2.68 -37.54 -22.05
C LEU A 352 2.97 -38.64 -21.02
N ILE A 353 4.26 -38.82 -20.78
CA ILE A 353 4.81 -39.77 -19.79
C ILE A 353 5.70 -39.08 -18.75
N GLY A 354 5.97 -37.78 -18.91
CA GLY A 354 6.67 -36.98 -17.91
C GLY A 354 6.29 -35.49 -17.91
N PRO A 355 6.55 -34.79 -16.79
CA PRO A 355 7.19 -35.30 -15.58
C PRO A 355 6.19 -36.09 -14.68
N LEU A 356 6.69 -37.11 -13.97
CA LEU A 356 5.88 -37.96 -13.08
C LEU A 356 5.45 -37.26 -11.78
N ALA A 357 6.16 -36.21 -11.39
CA ALA A 357 5.81 -35.30 -10.31
C ALA A 357 5.92 -33.87 -10.85
N SER A 358 5.11 -32.95 -10.33
CA SER A 358 5.21 -31.53 -10.69
C SER A 358 6.61 -31.00 -10.40
N GLY A 359 7.15 -30.24 -11.36
CA GLY A 359 8.43 -29.54 -11.22
C GLY A 359 8.23 -28.03 -11.15
N THR A 360 9.30 -27.31 -10.84
CA THR A 360 9.40 -25.87 -11.07
C THR A 360 10.49 -25.60 -12.10
N LEU A 361 10.33 -24.54 -12.89
CA LEU A 361 11.39 -24.11 -13.79
C LEU A 361 12.69 -23.91 -13.00
N VAL A 362 13.82 -24.15 -13.66
CA VAL A 362 15.16 -23.91 -13.12
C VAL A 362 15.88 -23.04 -14.13
N GLY A 363 16.22 -21.82 -13.74
CA GLY A 363 16.79 -20.84 -14.65
C GLY A 363 15.88 -20.53 -15.86
N GLY A 364 14.57 -20.53 -15.65
CA GLY A 364 13.57 -20.26 -16.69
C GLY A 364 13.33 -21.39 -17.68
N ALA A 365 13.83 -22.61 -17.45
CA ALA A 365 13.59 -23.76 -18.31
C ALA A 365 13.07 -24.98 -17.53
N SER A 366 12.29 -25.84 -18.19
CA SER A 366 11.94 -27.16 -17.66
C SER A 366 13.22 -27.97 -17.39
N SER A 367 13.27 -28.66 -16.26
CA SER A 367 14.47 -29.39 -15.84
C SER A 367 14.80 -30.53 -16.79
N ALA A 368 16.08 -30.74 -17.10
CA ALA A 368 16.54 -31.90 -17.85
C ALA A 368 16.30 -33.24 -17.11
N THR A 369 16.16 -33.21 -15.78
CA THR A 369 15.84 -34.40 -14.96
C THR A 369 14.34 -34.64 -14.81
N GLN A 370 13.52 -33.67 -15.16
CA GLN A 370 12.05 -33.74 -15.11
C GLN A 370 11.44 -33.06 -16.35
N PRO A 371 11.76 -33.50 -17.57
CA PRO A 371 11.26 -32.84 -18.77
C PRO A 371 9.75 -33.08 -18.95
N LEU A 372 9.07 -32.18 -19.65
CA LEU A 372 7.83 -32.55 -20.36
C LEU A 372 8.23 -33.59 -21.41
N LEU A 373 7.70 -34.80 -21.28
CA LEU A 373 8.19 -35.96 -22.03
C LEU A 373 7.04 -36.65 -22.74
N LEU A 374 7.15 -36.75 -24.06
CA LEU A 374 6.25 -37.52 -24.91
C LEU A 374 6.80 -38.92 -25.12
N SER A 375 5.93 -39.93 -25.06
CA SER A 375 6.31 -41.31 -25.40
C SER A 375 6.67 -41.43 -26.88
N ALA A 376 7.65 -42.29 -27.18
CA ALA A 376 7.93 -42.74 -28.53
C ALA A 376 6.63 -43.29 -29.17
N PRO A 377 6.23 -42.84 -30.38
CA PRO A 377 5.05 -43.38 -31.06
C PRO A 377 5.30 -44.71 -31.77
N ASP A 378 6.56 -45.17 -31.82
CA ASP A 378 7.05 -46.35 -32.53
C ASP A 378 6.85 -46.31 -34.05
N ILE A 379 7.57 -47.20 -34.76
CA ILE A 379 7.44 -47.34 -36.22
C ILE A 379 6.07 -47.99 -36.54
N PRO A 380 5.31 -47.50 -37.53
CA PRO A 380 5.66 -46.50 -38.56
C PRO A 380 5.13 -45.08 -38.32
N ASN A 381 4.87 -44.69 -37.07
CA ASN A 381 4.09 -43.49 -36.75
C ASN A 381 4.96 -42.22 -36.77
N ASP A 382 5.16 -41.63 -37.95
CA ASP A 382 5.90 -40.38 -38.16
C ASP A 382 4.96 -39.19 -38.39
N GLY A 383 5.38 -37.99 -38.00
CA GLY A 383 4.50 -36.82 -38.11
C GLY A 383 4.73 -35.79 -37.01
N SER A 384 3.74 -34.94 -36.77
CA SER A 384 3.82 -33.90 -35.74
C SER A 384 2.54 -33.78 -34.94
N VAL A 385 2.69 -33.34 -33.69
CA VAL A 385 1.61 -33.01 -32.77
C VAL A 385 1.85 -31.62 -32.19
N ASP A 386 0.77 -30.86 -32.03
CA ASP A 386 0.78 -29.59 -31.30
C ASP A 386 0.76 -29.88 -29.79
N VAL A 387 1.66 -29.22 -29.08
CA VAL A 387 1.82 -29.30 -27.63
C VAL A 387 1.43 -27.94 -27.05
N THR A 388 0.26 -27.87 -26.45
CA THR A 388 -0.23 -26.66 -25.77
C THR A 388 -0.07 -26.82 -24.27
N PHE A 389 0.50 -25.82 -23.62
CA PHE A 389 0.69 -25.79 -22.17
C PHE A 389 -0.24 -24.75 -21.53
N ASP A 390 -1.12 -25.18 -20.64
CA ASP A 390 -2.00 -24.36 -19.77
C ASP A 390 -1.13 -23.53 -18.82
N ALA A 391 -0.83 -22.30 -19.26
CA ALA A 391 0.04 -21.37 -18.58
C ALA A 391 -0.72 -20.63 -17.49
N PRO A 392 -0.05 -20.21 -16.40
CA PRO A 392 -0.63 -19.17 -15.56
C PRO A 392 -1.01 -17.95 -16.41
N THR A 393 -2.16 -17.34 -16.17
CA THR A 393 -2.67 -16.22 -16.99
C THR A 393 -1.69 -15.05 -17.13
N PHE A 394 -0.85 -14.82 -16.12
CA PHE A 394 0.23 -13.84 -16.14
C PHE A 394 1.48 -14.28 -16.94
N LEU A 395 1.43 -15.41 -17.65
CA LEU A 395 2.46 -15.92 -18.56
C LEU A 395 1.89 -16.36 -19.92
N GLU A 396 0.58 -16.22 -20.13
CA GLU A 396 -0.01 -16.23 -21.48
C GLU A 396 0.49 -15.02 -22.29
N TYR A 397 0.39 -15.12 -23.62
CA TYR A 397 0.84 -14.07 -24.52
C TYR A 397 -0.04 -13.97 -25.77
N ASP A 398 -0.19 -12.75 -26.29
CA ASP A 398 -0.89 -12.48 -27.53
C ASP A 398 0.03 -12.70 -28.74
N TRP A 399 0.08 -13.94 -29.22
CA TRP A 399 0.95 -14.34 -30.32
C TRP A 399 0.49 -13.82 -31.69
N ASN A 400 -0.79 -13.49 -31.84
CA ASN A 400 -1.44 -13.23 -33.13
C ASN A 400 -2.29 -11.93 -33.18
N GLY A 401 -2.33 -11.16 -32.10
CA GLY A 401 -3.11 -9.93 -31.99
C GLY A 401 -4.60 -10.15 -31.66
N THR A 402 -4.97 -11.32 -31.11
CA THR A 402 -6.37 -11.67 -30.81
C THR A 402 -6.65 -11.89 -29.32
N GLY A 403 -5.64 -11.65 -28.47
CA GLY A 403 -5.70 -11.82 -27.03
C GLY A 403 -4.67 -12.80 -26.51
N ASN A 404 -4.43 -12.74 -25.20
CA ASN A 404 -3.51 -13.66 -24.55
C ASN A 404 -4.05 -15.10 -24.65
N VAL A 405 -3.17 -16.02 -25.02
CA VAL A 405 -3.46 -17.45 -25.10
C VAL A 405 -2.28 -18.26 -24.58
N ASP A 406 -2.57 -19.53 -24.27
CA ASP A 406 -1.57 -20.52 -23.91
C ASP A 406 -0.46 -20.66 -24.97
N PRO A 407 0.80 -20.88 -24.56
CA PRO A 407 1.87 -21.17 -25.49
C PRO A 407 1.67 -22.53 -26.17
N LEU A 408 1.87 -22.53 -27.49
CA LEU A 408 1.83 -23.71 -28.34
C LEU A 408 3.19 -23.94 -29.01
N GLY A 409 3.66 -25.19 -28.95
CA GLY A 409 4.84 -25.67 -29.66
C GLY A 409 4.53 -26.90 -30.51
N LYS A 410 5.47 -27.32 -31.36
CA LYS A 410 5.33 -28.52 -32.19
C LYS A 410 6.34 -29.59 -31.81
N ALA A 411 5.87 -30.81 -31.57
CA ALA A 411 6.70 -31.99 -31.43
C ALA A 411 6.65 -32.81 -32.73
N GLN A 412 7.80 -33.22 -33.26
CA GLN A 412 7.91 -33.95 -34.51
C GLN A 412 8.69 -35.26 -34.34
N PHE A 413 8.08 -36.35 -34.82
CA PHE A 413 8.66 -37.69 -34.92
C PHE A 413 8.94 -38.03 -36.39
N GLY A 414 9.92 -38.89 -36.68
CA GLY A 414 10.34 -39.20 -38.07
C GLY A 414 11.52 -38.39 -38.58
N ARG A 415 12.20 -37.63 -37.71
CA ARG A 415 13.41 -36.89 -38.08
C ARG A 415 14.58 -37.29 -37.19
N TYR A 416 15.62 -37.84 -37.83
CA TYR A 416 16.86 -38.18 -37.17
C TYR A 416 17.58 -36.90 -36.70
N ARG A 417 17.95 -36.82 -35.41
CA ARG A 417 18.94 -35.83 -34.96
C ARG A 417 20.26 -36.17 -35.65
N GLY A 418 20.65 -35.38 -36.65
CA GLY A 418 21.92 -35.56 -37.35
C GLY A 418 23.06 -35.69 -36.35
N HIS A 419 23.84 -36.76 -36.47
CA HIS A 419 25.08 -36.93 -35.71
C HIS A 419 26.02 -35.73 -35.93
N ASP A 420 26.73 -35.34 -34.88
CA ASP A 420 27.77 -34.29 -34.81
C ASP A 420 29.05 -34.64 -35.60
N ARG A 421 28.89 -35.13 -36.84
CA ARG A 421 30.01 -35.54 -37.70
C ARG A 421 29.63 -35.45 -39.18
N ILE A 422 29.40 -34.22 -39.64
CA ILE A 422 29.44 -33.93 -41.07
C ILE A 422 30.91 -33.76 -41.46
N ILE A 423 31.50 -34.77 -42.10
CA ILE A 423 32.67 -34.58 -42.95
C ILE A 423 32.15 -34.36 -44.37
N PHE A 424 32.44 -33.18 -44.90
CA PHE A 424 32.13 -32.64 -46.23
C PHE A 424 31.84 -33.67 -47.34
N TRP A 425 30.78 -33.40 -48.10
CA TRP A 425 30.71 -33.82 -49.51
C TRP A 425 30.80 -32.58 -50.41
N ARG A 426 31.74 -32.67 -51.35
CA ARG A 426 32.15 -31.62 -52.29
C ARG A 426 31.38 -31.82 -53.58
N GLU A 427 30.69 -30.78 -54.03
CA GLU A 427 30.09 -30.74 -55.38
C GLU A 427 31.17 -30.61 -56.45
N ARG A 428 30.87 -31.17 -57.63
CA ARG A 428 31.59 -30.89 -58.88
C ARG A 428 30.59 -30.40 -59.91
#